data_AF-A0A2V5MSK0-F1
#
_entry.id   AF-A0A2V5MSK0-F1
#
_cell.length_a   1.000
_cell.length_b   1.000
_cell.length_c   1.000
_cell.angle_alpha   90.00
_cell.angle_beta   90.00
_cell.angle_gamma   90.00
#
_symmetry.space_group_name_H-M   'P 1'
#
loop_
_entity.id
_entity.type
_entity.pdbx_description
1 polymer ?
#
loop_
_entity_poly.entity_id
_entity_poly.type
_entity_poly.pdbx_seq_one_letter_code
_entity_poly.pdbx_strand_id
1 'polypeptide(L)'
;MRRFSQRNSLVTLSEINITPLLDLAFVLLIIFVITTPLLEQGINLKLPPGGQADTRKLDKNDIRVVEISQSGQYMLGGKFMTVDQVAAAIISDFRRNPR
;
A
#
# COMPACT_ATOMS: atom_id res chain seq x y z
N MET A 1 47.41 29.43 61.37
CA MET A 1 47.30 28.44 60.29
C MET A 1 45.94 28.59 59.63
N ARG A 2 45.89 29.18 58.42
CA ARG A 2 44.63 29.45 57.69
C ARG A 2 44.31 28.25 56.81
N ARG A 3 43.14 27.62 57.01
CA ARG A 3 42.65 26.50 56.20
C ARG A 3 42.17 27.03 54.85
N PHE A 4 42.79 26.56 53.77
CA PHE A 4 42.31 26.79 52.42
C PHE A 4 41.09 25.90 52.18
N SER A 5 39.94 26.54 51.98
CA SER A 5 38.73 25.88 51.49
C SER A 5 38.91 25.63 49.99
N GLN A 6 39.12 24.37 49.60
CA GLN A 6 39.01 23.94 48.21
C GLN A 6 37.53 23.96 47.82
N ARG A 7 37.16 24.96 47.01
CA ARG A 7 35.84 25.04 46.39
C ARG A 7 35.88 24.16 45.14
N ASN A 8 35.38 22.94 45.25
CA ASN A 8 35.20 22.05 44.12
C ASN A 8 34.04 22.60 43.26
N SER A 9 34.34 23.31 42.17
CA SER A 9 33.32 23.80 41.24
C SER A 9 32.83 22.64 40.36
N LEU A 10 31.86 21.89 40.87
CA LEU A 10 31.12 20.86 40.15
C LEU A 10 30.08 21.50 39.20
N VAL A 11 30.53 22.28 38.22
CA VAL A 11 29.63 22.74 37.15
C VAL A 11 30.29 22.54 35.80
N THR A 12 30.32 21.29 35.36
CA THR A 12 30.36 20.96 33.94
C THR A 12 28.95 20.59 33.54
N LEU A 13 28.12 21.60 33.24
CA LEU A 13 26.89 21.37 32.52
C LEU A 13 27.30 20.95 31.11
N SER A 14 27.29 19.65 30.85
CA SER A 14 27.49 19.10 29.51
C SER A 14 26.41 19.68 28.62
N GLU A 15 26.80 20.54 27.68
CA GLU A 15 25.92 21.01 26.62
C GLU A 15 25.34 19.80 25.89
N ILE A 16 24.02 19.72 25.74
CA ILE A 16 23.38 18.65 24.98
C ILE A 16 23.81 18.84 23.52
N ASN A 17 24.39 17.81 22.90
CA ASN A 17 24.76 17.82 21.49
C ASN A 17 23.48 17.84 20.62
N ILE A 18 23.04 19.03 20.20
CA ILE A 18 21.81 19.22 19.41
C ILE A 18 21.96 18.69 17.98
N THR A 19 23.14 18.84 17.38
CA THR A 19 23.39 18.47 15.97
C THR A 19 23.08 17.00 15.66
N PRO A 20 23.59 16.01 16.42
CA PRO A 20 23.24 14.60 16.19
C PRO A 20 21.79 14.26 16.57
N LEU A 21 21.19 14.97 17.54
CA LEU A 21 19.80 14.73 17.94
C LEU A 21 18.82 15.13 16.83
N LEU A 22 19.11 16.26 16.18
CA LEU A 22 18.32 16.79 15.09
C LEU A 22 18.43 15.89 13.85
N ASP A 23 19.60 15.32 13.55
CA ASP A 23 19.79 14.34 12.48
C ASP A 23 18.89 13.10 12.66
N LEU A 24 18.86 12.53 13.88
CA LEU A 24 17.97 11.42 14.21
C LEU A 24 16.48 11.78 14.06
N ALA A 25 16.09 12.99 14.47
CA ALA A 25 14.72 13.46 14.31
C ALA A 25 14.33 13.59 12.82
N PHE A 26 15.24 14.08 11.97
CA PHE A 26 15.02 14.14 10.52
C PHE A 26 14.95 12.76 9.87
N VAL A 27 15.78 11.81 10.30
CA VAL A 27 15.70 10.41 9.83
C VAL A 27 14.33 9.80 10.16
N LEU A 28 13.82 10.01 11.38
CA LEU A 28 12.48 9.54 11.77
C LEU A 28 11.36 10.19 10.94
N LEU A 29 11.48 11.48 10.65
CA LEU A 29 10.55 12.20 9.77
C LEU A 29 10.53 11.60 8.36
N ILE A 30 11.70 11.34 7.78
CA ILE A 30 11.85 10.74 6.45
C ILE A 30 11.20 9.35 6.41
N ILE A 31 11.40 8.52 7.45
CA ILE A 31 10.75 7.21 7.56
C ILE A 31 9.22 7.36 7.51
N PHE A 32 8.64 8.27 8.30
CA PHE A 32 7.18 8.49 8.29
C PHE A 32 6.67 8.96 6.92
N VAL A 33 7.36 9.92 6.29
CA VAL A 33 7.01 10.41 4.95
C VAL A 33 7.03 9.27 3.92
N ILE A 34 8.07 8.41 3.94
CA ILE A 34 8.20 7.28 3.01
C ILE A 34 7.16 6.18 3.27
N THR A 35 6.79 5.93 4.52
CA THR A 35 5.79 4.88 4.84
C THR A 35 4.36 5.26 4.49
N THR A 36 4.04 6.54 4.39
CA THR A 36 2.68 7.04 4.11
C THR A 36 2.12 6.64 2.73
N PRO A 37 2.86 6.75 1.60
CA PRO A 37 2.35 6.35 0.28
C PRO A 37 2.09 4.84 0.13
N LEU A 38 2.54 3.98 1.05
CA LEU A 38 2.29 2.54 0.96
C LEU A 38 0.83 2.15 1.24
N LEU A 39 -0.03 3.08 1.70
CA LEU A 39 -1.41 2.78 2.07
C LEU A 39 -2.44 2.94 0.95
N GLU A 40 -2.07 3.35 -0.26
CA GLU A 40 -3.02 3.61 -1.36
C GLU A 40 -3.20 2.44 -2.35
N GLN A 41 -3.46 1.23 -1.88
CA GLN A 41 -3.90 0.11 -2.74
C GLN A 41 -5.43 -0.06 -2.73
N GLY A 42 -6.17 1.04 -2.76
CA GLY A 42 -7.63 1.00 -2.88
C GLY A 42 -8.06 1.11 -4.34
N ILE A 43 -8.64 0.06 -4.92
CA ILE A 43 -9.43 0.21 -6.14
C ILE A 43 -10.67 1.03 -5.78
N ASN A 44 -10.93 2.12 -6.49
CA ASN A 44 -12.16 2.89 -6.32
C ASN A 44 -13.36 2.05 -6.79
N LEU A 45 -13.99 1.33 -5.86
CA LEU A 45 -15.14 0.48 -6.14
C LEU A 45 -16.43 1.26 -5.87
N LYS A 46 -17.09 1.68 -6.95
CA LYS A 46 -18.46 2.19 -6.85
C LYS A 46 -19.42 1.02 -6.69
N LEU A 47 -19.84 0.74 -5.45
CA LEU A 47 -20.86 -0.27 -5.19
C LEU A 47 -22.18 0.15 -5.87
N PRO A 48 -22.88 -0.78 -6.55
CA PRO A 48 -24.19 -0.49 -7.09
C PRO A 48 -25.15 -0.16 -5.93
N PRO A 49 -26.14 0.74 -6.13
CA PRO A 49 -27.17 0.99 -5.13
C PRO A 49 -27.87 -0.33 -4.81
N GLY A 50 -28.10 -0.59 -3.52
CA GLY A 50 -28.81 -1.80 -3.09
C GLY A 50 -30.15 -1.91 -3.81
N GLY A 51 -30.32 -2.98 -4.59
CA GLY A 51 -31.47 -3.21 -5.46
C GLY A 51 -31.77 -4.70 -5.58
N GLN A 52 -33.01 -5.02 -5.95
CA GLN A 52 -33.50 -6.39 -6.11
C GLN A 52 -32.55 -7.23 -6.96
N ALA A 53 -32.39 -8.50 -6.60
CA ALA A 53 -31.60 -9.45 -7.37
C ALA A 53 -32.03 -9.41 -8.85
N ASP A 54 -31.07 -9.22 -9.75
CA ASP A 54 -31.34 -9.20 -11.18
C ASP A 54 -31.94 -10.55 -11.59
N THR A 55 -33.22 -10.57 -11.95
CA THR A 55 -33.95 -11.78 -12.31
C THR A 55 -33.69 -12.22 -13.74
N ARG A 56 -32.86 -11.47 -14.48
CA ARG A 56 -32.42 -11.84 -15.83
C ARG A 56 -31.64 -13.15 -15.78
N LYS A 57 -32.06 -14.12 -16.61
CA LYS A 57 -31.31 -15.35 -16.83
C LYS A 57 -29.95 -14.98 -17.45
N LEU A 58 -28.88 -15.26 -16.72
CA LEU A 58 -27.52 -15.13 -17.23
C LEU A 58 -27.30 -16.16 -18.35
N ASP A 59 -26.80 -15.71 -19.49
CA ASP A 59 -26.31 -16.62 -20.52
C ASP A 59 -24.95 -17.17 -20.06
N LYS A 60 -24.78 -18.50 -20.11
CA LYS A 60 -23.50 -19.13 -19.79
C LYS A 60 -22.38 -18.62 -20.70
N ASN A 61 -22.72 -18.23 -21.93
CA ASN A 61 -21.77 -17.69 -22.89
C ASN A 61 -21.29 -16.27 -22.54
N ASP A 62 -21.97 -15.57 -21.64
CA ASP A 62 -21.60 -14.23 -21.17
C ASP A 62 -20.71 -14.28 -19.91
N ILE A 63 -20.55 -15.46 -19.30
CA ILE A 63 -19.75 -15.64 -18.09
C ILE A 63 -18.30 -15.93 -18.48
N ARG A 64 -17.37 -15.18 -17.87
CA ARG A 64 -15.93 -15.43 -17.94
C ARG A 64 -15.38 -15.58 -16.53
N VAL A 65 -14.63 -16.66 -16.31
CA VAL A 65 -14.03 -16.96 -15.00
C VAL A 65 -12.56 -16.60 -15.06
N VAL A 66 -12.17 -15.65 -14.23
CA VAL A 66 -10.78 -15.25 -14.01
C VAL A 66 -10.35 -15.82 -12.66
N GLU A 67 -9.28 -16.60 -12.64
CA GLU A 67 -8.73 -17.22 -11.45
C GLU A 67 -7.34 -16.64 -11.17
N ILE A 68 -7.03 -16.44 -9.89
CA ILE A 68 -5.75 -15.91 -9.43
C ILE A 68 -5.21 -16.88 -8.38
N SER A 69 -4.08 -17.51 -8.69
CA SER A 69 -3.35 -18.38 -7.77
C SER A 69 -2.66 -17.57 -6.66
N GLN A 70 -2.39 -18.21 -5.51
CA GLN A 70 -1.55 -17.63 -4.45
C GLN A 70 -0.14 -17.24 -4.95
N SER A 71 0.35 -17.90 -6.01
CA SER A 71 1.63 -17.56 -6.66
C SER A 71 1.55 -16.34 -7.58
N GLY A 72 0.40 -15.68 -7.70
CA GLY A 72 0.18 -14.55 -8.62
C GLY A 72 0.03 -14.97 -10.08
N GLN A 73 -0.19 -16.26 -10.36
CA GLN A 73 -0.50 -16.74 -11.70
C GLN A 73 -1.97 -16.50 -12.03
N TYR A 74 -2.23 -16.01 -13.24
CA TYR A 74 -3.57 -15.73 -13.74
C TYR A 74 -4.02 -16.82 -14.70
N MET A 75 -5.29 -17.20 -14.57
CA MET A 75 -5.95 -18.13 -15.48
C MET A 75 -7.28 -17.57 -15.96
N LEU A 76 -7.58 -17.74 -17.24
CA LEU A 76 -8.87 -17.41 -17.82
C LEU A 76 -9.50 -18.70 -18.35
N GLY A 77 -10.63 -19.12 -17.77
CA GLY A 77 -11.31 -20.36 -18.16
C GLY A 77 -10.40 -21.60 -18.09
N GLY A 78 -9.54 -21.69 -17.09
CA GLY A 78 -8.61 -22.82 -16.90
C GLY A 78 -7.29 -22.74 -17.68
N LYS A 79 -7.08 -21.71 -18.51
CA LYS A 79 -5.83 -21.51 -19.26
C LYS A 79 -4.94 -20.47 -18.60
N PHE A 80 -3.68 -20.82 -18.31
CA PHE A 80 -2.68 -19.88 -17.83
C PHE A 80 -2.36 -18.80 -18.87
N MET A 81 -2.32 -17.54 -18.42
CA MET A 81 -1.97 -16.39 -19.24
C MET A 81 -1.41 -15.25 -18.38
N THR A 82 -0.73 -14.30 -19.02
CA THR A 82 -0.25 -13.09 -18.33
C THR A 82 -1.40 -12.11 -18.09
N VAL A 83 -1.23 -11.14 -17.19
CA VAL A 83 -2.24 -10.10 -16.92
C VAL A 83 -2.63 -9.36 -18.20
N ASP A 84 -1.66 -9.01 -19.03
CA ASP A 84 -1.90 -8.29 -20.29
C ASP A 84 -2.72 -9.13 -21.27
N GLN A 85 -2.48 -10.45 -21.30
CA GLN A 85 -3.24 -11.38 -22.13
C GLN A 85 -4.68 -11.54 -21.63
N VAL A 86 -4.88 -11.63 -20.31
CA VAL A 86 -6.22 -11.65 -19.71
C VAL A 86 -6.97 -10.37 -20.04
N ALA A 87 -6.34 -9.21 -19.86
CA ALA A 87 -6.94 -7.91 -20.17
C ALA A 87 -7.32 -7.81 -21.66
N ALA A 88 -6.42 -8.18 -22.57
CA ALA A 88 -6.68 -8.19 -24.00
C ALA A 88 -7.84 -9.12 -24.37
N ALA A 89 -7.90 -10.32 -23.78
CA ALA A 89 -8.97 -11.28 -24.02
C ALA A 89 -10.33 -10.73 -23.55
N ILE A 90 -10.41 -10.17 -22.34
CA ILE A 90 -11.65 -9.58 -21.79
C ILE A 90 -12.11 -8.39 -22.64
N ILE A 91 -11.19 -7.50 -23.05
CA ILE A 91 -11.54 -6.37 -23.93
C ILE A 91 -12.07 -6.87 -25.27
N SER A 92 -11.46 -7.92 -25.83
CA SER A 92 -11.93 -8.53 -27.09
C SER A 92 -13.31 -9.17 -26.95
N ASP A 93 -13.62 -9.77 -25.80
CA ASP A 93 -14.93 -10.35 -25.50
C ASP A 93 -15.99 -9.26 -25.32
N PHE A 94 -15.66 -8.19 -24.58
CA PHE A 94 -16.57 -7.05 -24.39
C PHE A 94 -16.93 -6.37 -25.72
N ARG A 95 -15.96 -6.20 -26.64
CA ARG A 95 -16.23 -5.67 -27.98
C ARG A 95 -17.16 -6.56 -28.81
N ARG A 96 -17.13 -7.87 -28.58
CA ARG A 96 -17.98 -8.85 -29.29
C ARG A 96 -19.41 -8.88 -28.72
N ASN A 97 -19.58 -8.56 -27.45
CA ASN A 97 -20.89 -8.46 -26.81
C ASN A 97 -20.95 -7.22 -25.88
N PRO A 98 -21.12 -6.01 -26.44
CA PRO A 98 -21.27 -4.79 -25.67
C PRO A 98 -22.71 -4.73 -25.13
N ARG A 99 -22.96 -5.42 -24.02
CA ARG A 99 -24.20 -5.29 -23.24
C ARG A 99 -24.05 -4.25 -22.14
#